data_AF-A0A9X2XWN2-F1
#
_entry.id   AF-A0A9X2XWN2-F1
#
_cell.length_a   1.000
_cell.length_b   1.000
_cell.length_c   1.000
_cell.angle_alpha   90.00
_cell.angle_beta   90.00
_cell.angle_gamma   90.00
#
_symmetry.space_group_name_H-M   'P 1'
#
loop_
_entity.id
_entity.type
_entity.pdbx_description
1 polymer ?
#
loop_
_entity_poly.entity_id
_entity_poly.type
_entity_poly.pdbx_seq_one_letter_code
_entity_poly.pdbx_strand_id
1 'polypeptide(L)'
;MKKQLLFVFCAALIAITGCKKDNEDNDTSGTVTSKLVKRIIETENGVSTTYNITYNGDRRITSYKSTDNSEITNFTYDANGNVTKVENLEDGTKNIFEFSYNNGRPVTGELKSYEMVGSQQGDLIATLRLEYTVSNDLVTEIKAHIEGEEDEDDMEITYVLTYQNGNLTKVQSQGLGASTTTYTYGNKKPIFPATFKYILDPSGFSTQFFAKNDILTTTYDFPGSTMDATITNTYTYDSNGYVLTSNDGEKQVKFEY
;
A
#
# COMPACT_ATOMS: atom_id res chain seq x y z
N MET A 1 -14.98 -14.13 8.59
CA MET A 1 -14.74 -13.55 7.25
C MET A 1 -13.52 -12.67 7.41
N LYS A 2 -12.43 -12.98 6.69
CA LYS A 2 -11.13 -12.35 6.87
C LYS A 2 -11.26 -10.85 6.60
N LYS A 3 -10.83 -10.01 7.54
CA LYS A 3 -10.71 -8.58 7.32
C LYS A 3 -9.65 -8.41 6.23
N GLN A 4 -10.04 -8.02 5.03
CA GLN A 4 -9.08 -7.71 3.99
C GLN A 4 -8.65 -6.26 4.19
N LEU A 5 -7.71 -6.03 5.10
CA LEU A 5 -6.90 -4.83 5.07
C LEU A 5 -5.86 -5.04 3.98
N LEU A 6 -5.74 -4.05 3.12
CA LEU A 6 -5.14 -4.16 1.80
C LEU A 6 -3.62 -4.32 1.91
N PHE A 7 -3.17 -5.56 2.06
CA PHE A 7 -1.85 -6.04 1.70
C PHE A 7 -2.01 -7.39 1.01
N VAL A 8 -2.34 -7.33 -0.29
CA VAL A 8 -2.51 -8.53 -1.11
C VAL A 8 -1.12 -9.17 -1.34
N PHE A 9 -0.74 -10.10 -0.46
CA PHE A 9 0.09 -11.24 -0.85
C PHE A 9 -0.80 -12.18 -1.66
N CYS A 10 -0.49 -12.37 -2.94
CA CYS A 10 -1.33 -13.16 -3.85
C CYS A 10 -1.24 -14.66 -3.54
N ALA A 11 -2.32 -15.23 -3.02
CA ALA A 11 -2.74 -16.61 -3.28
C ALA A 11 -4.28 -16.69 -3.34
N ALA A 12 -4.79 -16.40 -4.54
CA ALA A 12 -5.94 -17.04 -5.20
C ALA A 12 -7.38 -17.10 -4.62
N LEU A 13 -8.34 -16.64 -5.48
CA LEU A 13 -9.70 -17.18 -5.80
C LEU A 13 -11.02 -16.49 -5.30
N ILE A 14 -11.84 -16.07 -6.29
CA ILE A 14 -13.33 -16.12 -6.44
C ILE A 14 -14.20 -14.83 -6.22
N ALA A 15 -14.50 -14.17 -7.36
CA ALA A 15 -15.82 -13.95 -8.03
C ALA A 15 -16.67 -12.64 -7.91
N ILE A 16 -17.15 -12.26 -9.12
CA ILE A 16 -18.42 -11.63 -9.62
C ILE A 16 -18.63 -10.08 -9.77
N THR A 17 -18.55 -9.65 -11.06
CA THR A 17 -19.41 -8.73 -11.90
C THR A 17 -19.42 -7.19 -11.79
N GLY A 18 -19.11 -6.48 -12.91
CA GLY A 18 -20.03 -5.48 -13.51
C GLY A 18 -19.62 -3.99 -13.77
N CYS A 19 -18.91 -3.70 -14.88
CA CYS A 19 -18.93 -2.55 -15.84
C CYS A 19 -19.34 -1.05 -15.52
N LYS A 20 -18.43 -0.12 -15.92
CA LYS A 20 -18.56 1.18 -16.70
C LYS A 20 -19.15 2.46 -16.00
N LYS A 21 -18.73 3.74 -16.22
CA LYS A 21 -17.79 4.48 -17.12
C LYS A 21 -17.69 6.00 -16.72
N ASP A 22 -16.59 6.67 -17.15
CA ASP A 22 -16.37 8.09 -17.61
C ASP A 22 -16.23 9.34 -16.68
N ASN A 23 -14.99 9.92 -16.72
CA ASN A 23 -14.53 11.32 -17.02
C ASN A 23 -15.08 12.55 -16.24
N GLU A 24 -14.37 13.65 -15.92
CA GLU A 24 -13.07 14.26 -16.31
C GLU A 24 -12.77 15.47 -15.36
N ASP A 25 -11.48 15.81 -15.13
CA ASP A 25 -10.85 17.16 -15.04
C ASP A 25 -11.42 18.33 -14.17
N ASN A 26 -10.69 19.33 -13.64
CA ASN A 26 -9.27 19.65 -13.44
C ASN A 26 -9.17 20.82 -12.41
N ASP A 27 -8.05 20.87 -11.68
CA ASP A 27 -7.21 22.06 -11.36
C ASP A 27 -7.66 23.23 -10.42
N THR A 28 -6.85 23.51 -9.38
CA THR A 28 -5.99 24.72 -9.19
C THR A 28 -5.57 24.98 -7.73
N SER A 29 -4.27 25.27 -7.54
CA SER A 29 -3.53 25.31 -6.28
C SER A 29 -3.39 26.71 -5.66
N GLY A 30 -3.84 26.88 -4.41
CA GLY A 30 -3.24 27.81 -3.45
C GLY A 30 -2.27 27.06 -2.52
N THR A 31 -1.24 27.72 -2.00
CA THR A 31 -0.28 27.14 -1.04
C THR A 31 -0.96 26.95 0.32
N VAL A 32 -1.83 25.96 0.36
CA VAL A 32 -2.51 25.45 1.54
C VAL A 32 -1.56 24.46 2.21
N THR A 33 -1.14 24.74 3.45
CA THR A 33 -0.43 23.76 4.28
C THR A 33 -1.25 22.47 4.29
N SER A 34 -0.66 21.36 3.84
CA SER A 34 -1.42 20.12 3.59
C SER A 34 -2.15 19.65 4.84
N LYS A 35 -3.45 19.35 4.78
CA LYS A 35 -4.13 18.75 5.93
C LYS A 35 -3.55 17.35 6.20
N LEU A 36 -3.50 16.96 7.48
CA LEU A 36 -3.04 15.64 7.91
C LEU A 36 -4.23 14.88 8.46
N VAL A 37 -4.47 13.67 7.98
CA VAL A 37 -5.51 12.80 8.54
C VAL A 37 -5.10 12.43 9.97
N LYS A 38 -5.92 12.73 10.95
CA LYS A 38 -5.72 12.37 12.36
C LYS A 38 -6.37 11.04 12.72
N ARG A 39 -7.52 10.75 12.09
CA ARG A 39 -8.33 9.59 12.42
C ARG A 39 -8.98 9.00 11.18
N ILE A 40 -9.00 7.68 11.09
CA ILE A 40 -9.68 6.90 10.07
C ILE A 40 -10.74 6.06 10.77
N ILE A 41 -11.94 6.01 10.20
CA ILE A 41 -13.01 5.11 10.66
C ILE A 41 -13.39 4.25 9.47
N GLU A 42 -12.98 2.99 9.50
CA GLU A 42 -13.36 1.98 8.51
C GLU A 42 -14.61 1.28 9.00
N THR A 43 -15.55 1.02 8.10
CA THR A 43 -16.75 0.23 8.35
C THR A 43 -16.91 -0.80 7.26
N GLU A 44 -16.89 -2.06 7.65
CA GLU A 44 -16.99 -3.21 6.75
C GLU A 44 -17.96 -4.21 7.39
N ASN A 45 -18.95 -4.69 6.61
CA ASN A 45 -19.98 -5.62 7.11
C ASN A 45 -20.68 -5.15 8.41
N GLY A 46 -20.85 -3.83 8.57
CA GLY A 46 -21.48 -3.21 9.74
C GLY A 46 -20.59 -3.11 10.99
N VAL A 47 -19.34 -3.56 10.92
CA VAL A 47 -18.36 -3.44 12.01
C VAL A 47 -17.44 -2.27 11.72
N SER A 48 -17.28 -1.36 12.70
CA SER A 48 -16.39 -0.21 12.55
C SER A 48 -15.08 -0.37 13.33
N THR A 49 -13.95 -0.16 12.66
CA THR A 49 -12.62 -0.05 13.28
C THR A 49 -12.14 1.40 13.17
N THR A 50 -11.68 1.96 14.28
CA THR A 50 -11.16 3.33 14.32
C THR A 50 -9.65 3.32 14.50
N TYR A 51 -8.93 4.05 13.64
CA TYR A 51 -7.47 4.18 13.69
C TYR A 51 -7.06 5.62 13.99
N ASN A 52 -6.10 5.77 14.89
CA ASN A 52 -5.46 7.05 15.19
C ASN A 52 -4.11 7.14 14.46
N ILE A 53 -3.85 8.29 13.83
CA ILE A 53 -2.64 8.53 13.05
C ILE A 53 -1.74 9.52 13.79
N THR A 54 -0.44 9.21 13.84
CA THR A 54 0.58 10.08 14.41
C THR A 54 1.58 10.54 13.36
N TYR A 55 2.18 11.70 13.58
CA TYR A 55 3.17 12.29 12.69
C TYR A 55 4.36 12.83 13.48
N ASN A 56 5.53 12.88 12.86
CA ASN A 56 6.70 13.57 13.40
C ASN A 56 6.68 15.08 13.10
N GLY A 57 7.70 15.81 13.56
CA GLY A 57 7.86 17.26 13.33
C GLY A 57 7.94 17.66 11.86
N ASP A 58 8.44 16.77 11.00
CA ASP A 58 8.50 16.94 9.55
C ASP A 58 7.18 16.56 8.84
N ARG A 59 6.10 16.29 9.61
CA ARG A 59 4.78 15.91 9.12
C ARG A 59 4.75 14.58 8.35
N ARG A 60 5.72 13.70 8.59
CA ARG A 60 5.69 12.31 8.09
C ARG A 60 4.91 11.42 9.04
N ILE A 61 4.10 10.51 8.51
CA ILE A 61 3.35 9.54 9.32
C ILE A 61 4.31 8.66 10.11
N THR A 62 4.11 8.51 11.42
CA THR A 62 4.93 7.64 12.27
C THR A 62 4.18 6.41 12.73
N SER A 63 2.85 6.47 12.79
CA SER A 63 2.02 5.28 13.03
C SER A 63 0.58 5.48 12.57
N TYR A 64 -0.13 4.39 12.28
CA TYR A 64 -1.59 4.32 12.37
C TYR A 64 -1.97 3.10 13.20
N LYS A 65 -2.87 3.26 14.19
CA LYS A 65 -3.19 2.21 15.17
C LYS A 65 -4.66 2.15 15.47
N SER A 66 -5.25 0.97 15.49
CA SER A 66 -6.62 0.77 15.94
C SER A 66 -6.78 1.17 17.41
N THR A 67 -7.98 1.61 17.81
CA THR A 67 -8.25 2.09 19.18
C THR A 67 -8.08 1.01 20.26
N ASP A 68 -8.23 -0.26 19.88
CA ASP A 68 -8.01 -1.43 20.75
C ASP A 68 -6.56 -1.95 20.69
N ASN A 69 -5.71 -1.37 19.83
CA ASN A 69 -4.34 -1.79 19.56
C ASN A 69 -4.20 -3.23 19.01
N SER A 70 -5.27 -3.81 18.46
CA SER A 70 -5.20 -5.09 17.75
C SER A 70 -4.51 -4.97 16.39
N GLU A 71 -4.54 -3.77 15.80
CA GLU A 71 -3.94 -3.47 14.51
C GLU A 71 -3.04 -2.24 14.63
N ILE A 72 -1.76 -2.40 14.27
CA ILE A 72 -0.73 -1.37 14.47
C ILE A 72 0.17 -1.35 13.26
N THR A 73 0.45 -0.16 12.72
CA THR A 73 1.57 0.03 11.80
C THR A 73 2.44 1.18 12.28
N ASN A 74 3.76 0.96 12.30
CA ASN A 74 4.78 1.94 12.67
C ASN A 74 5.74 2.17 11.51
N PHE A 75 6.19 3.42 11.35
CA PHE A 75 7.14 3.83 10.32
C PHE A 75 8.41 4.40 10.97
N THR A 76 9.56 3.99 10.48
CA THR A 76 10.87 4.55 10.88
C THR A 76 11.53 5.21 9.67
N TYR A 77 12.20 6.34 9.90
CA TYR A 77 12.85 7.13 8.87
C TYR A 77 14.34 7.34 9.17
N ASP A 78 15.15 7.46 8.13
CA ASP A 78 16.52 7.99 8.23
C ASP A 78 16.53 9.52 8.31
N ALA A 79 17.73 10.10 8.47
CA ALA A 79 17.93 11.56 8.53
C ALA A 79 17.58 12.29 7.22
N ASN A 80 17.54 11.58 6.08
CA ASN A 80 17.15 12.13 4.79
C ASN A 80 15.63 12.03 4.55
N GLY A 81 14.89 11.42 5.48
CA GLY A 81 13.46 11.21 5.37
C GLY A 81 13.05 10.00 4.53
N ASN A 82 13.96 9.08 4.22
CA ASN A 82 13.62 7.80 3.61
C ASN A 82 13.06 6.85 4.68
N VAL A 83 12.04 6.07 4.33
CA VAL A 83 11.48 5.03 5.22
C VAL A 83 12.46 3.87 5.30
N THR A 84 13.00 3.60 6.48
CA THR A 84 13.93 2.48 6.70
C THR A 84 13.27 1.25 7.29
N LYS A 85 12.10 1.41 7.90
CA LYS A 85 11.33 0.29 8.45
C LYS A 85 9.84 0.55 8.47
N VAL A 86 9.06 -0.45 8.10
CA VAL A 86 7.63 -0.57 8.34
C VAL A 86 7.39 -1.80 9.20
N GLU A 87 6.75 -1.62 10.35
CA GLU A 87 6.35 -2.74 11.21
C GLU A 87 4.83 -2.73 11.30
N ASN A 88 4.19 -3.85 10.99
CA ASN A 88 2.74 -4.02 11.09
C ASN A 88 2.39 -5.22 11.98
N LEU A 89 1.34 -5.07 12.77
CA LEU A 89 0.68 -6.14 13.53
C LEU A 89 -0.77 -6.14 13.08
N GLU A 90 -1.24 -7.27 12.58
CA GLU A 90 -2.61 -7.46 12.12
C GLU A 90 -2.99 -8.93 12.17
N ASP A 91 -4.20 -9.26 12.63
CA ASP A 91 -4.74 -10.62 12.65
C ASP A 91 -3.78 -11.67 13.26
N GLY A 92 -3.04 -11.28 14.30
CA GLY A 92 -2.08 -12.15 14.99
C GLY A 92 -0.78 -12.41 14.21
N THR A 93 -0.53 -11.67 13.14
CA THR A 93 0.72 -11.72 12.36
C THR A 93 1.48 -10.41 12.53
N LYS A 94 2.78 -10.51 12.78
CA LYS A 94 3.68 -9.37 12.81
C LYS A 94 4.58 -9.37 11.59
N ASN A 95 4.49 -8.32 10.79
CA ASN A 95 5.31 -8.06 9.62
C ASN A 95 6.36 -7.00 9.94
N ILE A 96 7.62 -7.28 9.64
CA ILE A 96 8.72 -6.32 9.76
C ILE A 96 9.39 -6.21 8.40
N PHE A 97 9.25 -5.04 7.78
CA PHE A 97 9.87 -4.71 6.50
C PHE A 97 10.97 -3.68 6.70
N GLU A 98 12.22 -4.04 6.45
CA GLU A 98 13.38 -3.15 6.54
C GLU A 98 13.92 -2.82 5.15
N PHE A 99 14.34 -1.57 4.95
CA PHE A 99 14.84 -1.08 3.67
C PHE A 99 16.25 -0.50 3.81
N SER A 100 17.11 -0.83 2.85
CA SER A 100 18.47 -0.30 2.75
C SER A 100 18.59 0.70 1.62
N TYR A 101 19.48 1.69 1.81
CA TYR A 101 19.70 2.76 0.85
C TYR A 101 21.19 2.97 0.61
N ASN A 102 21.53 3.32 -0.63
CA ASN A 102 22.84 3.82 -1.02
C ASN A 102 22.67 5.19 -1.67
N ASN A 103 23.32 6.22 -1.11
CA ASN A 103 23.19 7.61 -1.55
C ASN A 103 21.72 8.08 -1.67
N GLY A 104 20.88 7.67 -0.73
CA GLY A 104 19.45 8.04 -0.70
C GLY A 104 18.58 7.39 -1.77
N ARG A 105 19.08 6.35 -2.46
CA ARG A 105 18.32 5.48 -3.37
C ARG A 105 18.16 4.09 -2.74
N PRO A 106 16.97 3.46 -2.81
CA PRO A 106 16.76 2.13 -2.25
C PRO A 106 17.61 1.10 -3.00
N VAL A 107 18.15 0.12 -2.27
CA VAL A 107 18.97 -0.97 -2.85
C VAL A 107 18.34 -2.32 -2.55
N THR A 108 18.01 -2.58 -1.27
CA THR A 108 17.32 -3.82 -0.88
C THR A 108 16.19 -3.56 0.10
N GLY A 109 15.25 -4.49 0.15
CA GLY A 109 14.24 -4.61 1.19
C GLY A 109 14.21 -6.04 1.74
N GLU A 110 13.91 -6.22 3.01
CA GLU A 110 13.66 -7.54 3.60
C GLU A 110 12.39 -7.47 4.46
N LEU A 111 11.39 -8.26 4.08
CA LEU A 111 10.20 -8.50 4.87
C LEU A 111 10.34 -9.84 5.59
N LYS A 112 10.08 -9.82 6.90
CA LYS A 112 9.88 -11.02 7.71
C LYS A 112 8.51 -11.00 8.34
N SER A 113 7.81 -12.13 8.26
CA SER A 113 6.50 -12.32 8.86
C SER A 113 6.60 -13.33 10.00
N TYR A 114 6.01 -13.00 11.14
CA TYR A 114 6.01 -13.83 12.34
C TYR A 114 4.59 -14.08 12.82
N GLU A 115 4.32 -15.29 13.30
CA GLU A 115 3.12 -15.55 14.08
C GLU A 115 3.25 -14.91 15.47
N MET A 116 2.17 -14.39 16.03
CA MET A 116 2.13 -13.85 17.39
C MET A 116 1.47 -14.83 18.34
N VAL A 117 2.18 -15.19 19.41
CA VAL A 117 1.65 -16.00 20.51
C VAL A 117 1.32 -15.06 21.67
N GLY A 118 0.06 -14.61 21.72
CA GLY A 118 -0.37 -13.56 22.64
C GLY A 118 0.29 -12.22 22.30
N SER A 119 1.15 -11.72 23.19
CA SER A 119 1.91 -10.46 22.98
C SER A 119 3.36 -10.67 22.56
N GLN A 120 3.78 -11.93 22.39
CA GLN A 120 5.16 -12.28 22.06
C GLN A 120 5.26 -12.70 20.59
N GLN A 121 6.38 -12.33 19.98
CA GLN A 121 6.74 -12.81 18.66
C GLN A 121 7.05 -14.30 18.74
N GLY A 122 6.33 -15.10 17.97
CA GLY A 122 6.53 -16.53 17.81
C GLY A 122 7.42 -16.83 16.60
N ASP A 123 7.05 -17.88 15.87
CA ASP A 123 7.85 -18.44 14.79
C ASP A 123 7.85 -17.55 13.54
N LEU A 124 8.96 -17.59 12.80
CA LEU A 124 9.07 -16.98 11.48
C LEU A 124 8.29 -17.84 10.49
N ILE A 125 7.37 -17.22 9.74
CA ILE A 125 6.50 -17.90 8.78
C ILE A 125 6.78 -17.52 7.33
N ALA A 126 7.50 -16.42 7.07
CA ALA A 126 7.91 -16.06 5.71
C ALA A 126 9.08 -15.07 5.72
N THR A 127 9.93 -15.19 4.69
CA THR A 127 10.92 -14.17 4.32
C THR A 127 10.76 -13.80 2.86
N LEU A 128 10.71 -12.50 2.58
CA LEU A 128 10.76 -11.94 1.24
C LEU A 128 11.92 -10.95 1.17
N ARG A 129 12.84 -11.14 0.21
CA ARG A 129 13.90 -10.17 -0.09
C ARG A 129 13.61 -9.47 -1.40
N LEU A 130 13.83 -8.17 -1.42
CA LEU A 130 13.67 -7.32 -2.58
C LEU A 130 15.01 -6.70 -2.98
N GLU A 131 15.26 -6.62 -4.27
CA GLU A 131 16.32 -5.80 -4.87
C GLU A 131 15.68 -4.76 -5.79
N TYR A 132 16.18 -3.52 -5.74
CA TYR A 132 15.58 -2.40 -6.46
C TYR A 132 16.47 -1.92 -7.60
N THR A 133 15.88 -1.75 -8.79
CA THR A 133 16.48 -0.98 -9.89
C THR A 133 15.88 0.41 -9.92
N VAL A 134 16.73 1.43 -9.82
CA VAL A 134 16.31 2.85 -9.81
C VAL A 134 16.82 3.57 -11.06
N SER A 135 15.91 4.20 -11.80
CA SER A 135 16.22 5.03 -12.97
C SER A 135 15.40 6.32 -12.93
N ASN A 136 16.03 7.46 -13.25
CA ASN A 136 15.39 8.78 -13.22
C ASN A 136 14.66 9.08 -11.89
N ASP A 137 15.28 8.70 -10.77
CA ASP A 137 14.74 8.85 -9.42
C ASP A 137 13.42 8.11 -9.14
N LEU A 138 13.12 7.09 -9.93
CA LEU A 138 12.00 6.17 -9.73
C LEU A 138 12.50 4.73 -9.65
N VAL A 139 11.86 3.90 -8.82
CA VAL A 139 12.07 2.45 -8.84
C VAL A 139 11.39 1.91 -10.09
N THR A 140 12.13 1.39 -11.05
CA THR A 140 11.58 0.87 -12.31
C THR A 140 11.41 -0.65 -12.31
N GLU A 141 12.13 -1.33 -11.42
CA GLU A 141 12.06 -2.76 -11.25
C GLU A 141 12.24 -3.14 -9.78
N ILE A 142 11.52 -4.16 -9.35
CA ILE A 142 11.67 -4.81 -8.07
C ILE A 142 11.87 -6.30 -8.33
N LYS A 143 13.00 -6.84 -7.92
CA LYS A 143 13.26 -8.27 -7.98
C LYS A 143 12.99 -8.88 -6.61
N ALA A 144 12.02 -9.78 -6.53
CA ALA A 144 11.62 -10.47 -5.32
C ALA A 144 12.21 -11.87 -5.27
N HIS A 145 12.81 -12.22 -4.14
CA HIS A 145 13.25 -13.55 -3.77
C HIS A 145 12.44 -14.01 -2.56
N ILE A 146 11.58 -14.99 -2.78
CA ILE A 146 10.74 -15.62 -1.74
C ILE A 146 11.47 -16.87 -1.31
N GLU A 147 11.85 -16.95 -0.04
CA GLU A 147 12.45 -18.17 0.51
C GLU A 147 11.40 -19.28 0.58
N GLY A 148 11.73 -20.45 0.03
CA GLY A 148 10.92 -21.66 0.20
C GLY A 148 11.01 -22.20 1.62
N GLU A 149 10.03 -23.00 2.04
CA GLU A 149 10.15 -23.80 3.28
C GLU A 149 11.15 -24.96 3.08
N GLU A 150 11.48 -25.72 4.14
CA GLU A 150 12.60 -26.71 4.20
C GLU A 150 12.69 -27.72 3.03
N ASP A 151 11.66 -27.85 2.19
CA ASP A 151 11.60 -28.71 1.00
C ASP A 151 11.04 -28.03 -0.28
N GLU A 152 10.84 -26.70 -0.30
CA GLU A 152 10.37 -25.95 -1.47
C GLU A 152 11.50 -25.13 -2.11
N ASP A 153 11.50 -25.05 -3.44
CA ASP A 153 12.46 -24.22 -4.17
C ASP A 153 12.18 -22.73 -3.93
N ASP A 154 13.25 -21.95 -3.74
CA ASP A 154 13.16 -20.50 -3.71
C ASP A 154 12.51 -19.97 -5.00
N MET A 155 11.61 -19.01 -4.86
CA MET A 155 10.94 -18.39 -6.00
C MET A 155 11.48 -16.99 -6.26
N GLU A 156 11.74 -16.73 -7.54
CA GLU A 156 12.16 -15.42 -8.02
C GLU A 156 11.09 -14.81 -8.93
N ILE A 157 10.68 -13.57 -8.62
CA ILE A 157 9.71 -12.82 -9.42
C ILE A 157 10.28 -11.43 -9.70
N THR A 158 10.27 -11.02 -10.96
CA THR A 158 10.66 -9.65 -11.34
C THR A 158 9.40 -8.83 -11.62
N TYR A 159 9.27 -7.70 -10.95
CA TYR A 159 8.18 -6.74 -11.15
C TYR A 159 8.69 -5.49 -11.87
N VAL A 160 8.04 -5.13 -12.97
CA VAL A 160 8.33 -3.91 -13.72
C VAL A 160 7.28 -2.84 -13.42
N LEU A 161 7.76 -1.65 -13.06
CA LEU A 161 6.93 -0.53 -12.62
C LEU A 161 6.83 0.52 -13.72
N THR A 162 5.60 0.98 -14.00
CA THR A 162 5.32 2.05 -14.98
C THR A 162 4.68 3.24 -14.29
N TYR A 163 5.10 4.45 -14.68
CA TYR A 163 4.63 5.70 -14.10
C TYR A 163 4.05 6.63 -15.15
N GLN A 164 3.06 7.43 -14.76
CA GLN A 164 2.54 8.54 -15.56
C GLN A 164 2.25 9.72 -14.64
N ASN A 165 2.70 10.92 -15.05
CA ASN A 165 2.53 12.15 -14.27
C ASN A 165 3.06 12.07 -12.82
N GLY A 166 4.03 11.16 -12.59
CA GLY A 166 4.61 10.89 -11.28
C GLY A 166 3.76 10.02 -10.34
N ASN A 167 2.67 9.43 -10.81
CA ASN A 167 1.95 8.37 -10.14
C ASN A 167 2.35 7.00 -10.72
N LEU A 168 2.37 5.96 -9.90
CA LEU A 168 2.55 4.58 -10.34
C LEU A 168 1.27 4.10 -11.02
N THR A 169 1.31 3.74 -12.30
CA THR A 169 0.10 3.29 -13.03
C THR A 169 0.07 1.78 -13.26
N LYS A 170 1.21 1.10 -13.17
CA LYS A 170 1.27 -0.35 -13.37
C LYS A 170 2.42 -1.01 -12.63
N VAL A 171 2.16 -2.18 -12.05
CA VAL A 171 3.15 -3.17 -11.59
C VAL A 171 2.88 -4.45 -12.37
N GLN A 172 3.87 -4.97 -13.08
CA GLN A 172 3.71 -6.18 -13.88
C GLN A 172 4.76 -7.20 -13.50
N SER A 173 4.36 -8.37 -13.01
CA SER A 173 5.29 -9.48 -12.78
C SER A 173 5.66 -10.17 -14.09
N GLN A 174 6.90 -10.62 -14.16
CA GLN A 174 7.46 -11.40 -15.27
C GLN A 174 7.80 -12.80 -14.78
N GLY A 175 7.57 -13.80 -15.62
CA GLY A 175 7.88 -15.20 -15.33
C GLY A 175 6.65 -16.05 -14.98
N LEU A 176 6.87 -17.09 -14.17
CA LEU A 176 5.79 -17.94 -13.66
C LEU A 176 4.91 -17.12 -12.69
N GLY A 177 3.60 -17.24 -12.78
CA GLY A 177 2.67 -16.43 -11.98
C GLY A 177 2.55 -14.97 -12.45
N ALA A 178 2.68 -14.74 -13.77
CA ALA A 178 2.47 -13.42 -14.37
C ALA A 178 1.16 -12.79 -13.89
N SER A 179 1.24 -11.55 -13.45
CA SER A 179 0.13 -10.74 -12.99
C SER A 179 0.40 -9.29 -13.34
N THR A 180 -0.68 -8.53 -13.49
CA THR A 180 -0.60 -7.09 -13.70
C THR A 180 -1.51 -6.40 -12.69
N THR A 181 -0.95 -5.48 -11.91
CA THR A 181 -1.73 -4.53 -11.12
C THR A 181 -1.70 -3.18 -11.83
N THR A 182 -2.87 -2.60 -12.10
CA THR A 182 -3.00 -1.26 -12.69
C THR A 182 -3.74 -0.32 -11.76
N TYR A 183 -3.33 0.95 -11.77
CA TYR A 183 -3.91 2.00 -10.95
C TYR A 183 -4.42 3.13 -11.84
N THR A 184 -5.63 3.59 -11.56
CA THR A 184 -6.14 4.85 -12.11
C THR A 184 -6.30 5.88 -11.02
N TYR A 185 -6.17 7.15 -11.40
CA TYR A 185 -6.14 8.27 -10.48
C TYR A 185 -7.15 9.33 -10.87
N GLY A 186 -7.68 10.01 -9.86
CA GLY A 186 -8.47 11.21 -10.04
C GLY A 186 -7.58 12.43 -10.20
N ASN A 187 -8.18 13.59 -9.97
CA ASN A 187 -7.50 14.89 -9.97
C ASN A 187 -7.50 15.54 -8.59
N LYS A 188 -7.89 14.82 -7.54
CA LYS A 188 -7.98 15.32 -6.17
C LYS A 188 -6.74 14.94 -5.39
N LYS A 189 -6.66 15.41 -4.14
CA LYS A 189 -5.52 15.14 -3.27
C LYS A 189 -5.57 13.67 -2.80
N PRO A 190 -4.41 13.02 -2.62
CA PRO A 190 -4.36 11.70 -2.02
C PRO A 190 -4.87 11.74 -0.58
N ILE A 191 -5.30 10.59 -0.06
CA ILE A 191 -5.73 10.44 1.35
C ILE A 191 -4.59 10.83 2.30
N PHE A 192 -3.42 10.26 2.06
CA PHE A 192 -2.22 10.56 2.81
C PHE A 192 -1.34 11.55 2.04
N PRO A 193 -0.67 12.49 2.73
CA PRO A 193 0.43 13.20 2.12
C PRO A 193 1.47 12.21 1.57
N ALA A 194 2.04 12.52 0.41
CA ALA A 194 3.13 11.73 -0.16
C ALA A 194 4.35 11.78 0.78
N THR A 195 4.53 10.71 1.56
CA THR A 195 5.59 10.59 2.58
C THR A 195 6.65 9.59 2.16
N PHE A 196 6.34 8.71 1.22
CA PHE A 196 7.29 7.77 0.64
C PHE A 196 7.86 8.38 -0.64
N LYS A 197 9.20 8.42 -0.72
CA LYS A 197 9.91 8.92 -1.91
C LYS A 197 9.92 7.92 -3.06
N TYR A 198 9.77 6.63 -2.76
CA TYR A 198 9.86 5.52 -3.70
C TYR A 198 8.72 4.54 -3.46
N ILE A 199 8.35 3.79 -4.51
CA ILE A 199 7.58 2.55 -4.37
C ILE A 199 8.55 1.48 -3.89
N LEU A 200 8.25 0.85 -2.76
CA LEU A 200 9.15 -0.07 -2.05
C LEU A 200 8.61 -1.49 -1.97
N ASP A 201 7.40 -1.73 -2.45
CA ASP A 201 6.77 -3.04 -2.47
C ASP A 201 5.95 -3.21 -3.76
N PRO A 202 5.81 -4.46 -4.26
CA PRO A 202 4.98 -4.74 -5.41
C PRO A 202 3.49 -4.90 -5.08
N SER A 203 3.10 -4.96 -3.79
CA SER A 203 1.74 -5.26 -3.34
C SER A 203 0.84 -4.02 -3.19
N GLY A 204 1.39 -2.82 -3.36
CA GLY A 204 0.65 -1.57 -3.45
C GLY A 204 0.58 -0.77 -2.15
N PHE A 205 1.24 -1.19 -1.07
CA PHE A 205 1.21 -0.46 0.19
C PHE A 205 1.93 0.88 0.10
N SER A 206 3.14 0.91 -0.43
CA SER A 206 3.88 2.15 -0.64
C SER A 206 3.17 3.07 -1.64
N THR A 207 2.35 2.52 -2.55
CA THR A 207 1.56 3.31 -3.51
C THR A 207 0.67 4.33 -2.80
N GLN A 208 0.01 3.98 -1.69
CA GLN A 208 -0.88 4.92 -0.99
C GLN A 208 -0.13 6.09 -0.33
N PHE A 209 1.17 5.93 -0.04
CA PHE A 209 2.04 6.96 0.54
C PHE A 209 2.96 7.62 -0.48
N PHE A 210 2.98 7.13 -1.72
CA PHE A 210 3.72 7.69 -2.84
C PHE A 210 2.81 8.50 -3.77
N ALA A 211 1.53 8.12 -3.88
CA ALA A 211 0.57 8.71 -4.79
C ALA A 211 0.46 10.23 -4.62
N LYS A 212 0.38 10.92 -5.76
CA LYS A 212 0.16 12.37 -5.86
C LYS A 212 -1.32 12.74 -5.98
N ASN A 213 -2.16 11.76 -6.24
CA ASN A 213 -3.60 11.89 -6.43
C ASN A 213 -4.35 10.75 -5.74
N ASP A 214 -5.65 10.92 -5.58
CA ASP A 214 -6.57 9.89 -5.13
C ASP A 214 -6.60 8.68 -6.08
N ILE A 215 -6.53 7.47 -5.53
CA ILE A 215 -6.52 6.21 -6.30
C ILE A 215 -7.97 5.79 -6.57
N LEU A 216 -8.46 6.03 -7.77
CA LEU A 216 -9.85 5.72 -8.13
C LEU A 216 -10.05 4.22 -8.32
N THR A 217 -9.15 3.56 -9.05
CA THR A 217 -9.25 2.12 -9.25
C THR A 217 -7.92 1.43 -9.06
N THR A 218 -7.97 0.21 -8.52
CA THR A 218 -6.89 -0.77 -8.57
C THR A 218 -7.43 -2.02 -9.23
N THR A 219 -6.83 -2.45 -10.33
CA THR A 219 -7.21 -3.67 -11.04
C THR A 219 -6.07 -4.66 -10.97
N TYR A 220 -6.36 -5.85 -10.46
CA TYR A 220 -5.49 -7.01 -10.47
C TYR A 220 -5.92 -7.94 -11.60
N ASP A 221 -5.00 -8.27 -12.49
CA ASP A 221 -5.18 -9.17 -13.62
C ASP A 221 -4.20 -10.34 -13.46
N PHE A 222 -4.74 -11.55 -13.43
CA PHE A 222 -4.00 -12.81 -13.33
C PHE A 222 -4.38 -13.67 -14.54
N PRO A 223 -3.68 -13.48 -15.67
CA PRO A 223 -4.05 -14.07 -16.95
C PRO A 223 -4.33 -15.57 -16.87
N GLY A 224 -5.51 -15.97 -17.37
CA GLY A 224 -5.93 -17.37 -17.39
C GLY A 224 -6.50 -17.89 -16.08
N SER A 225 -6.73 -17.03 -15.08
CA SER A 225 -7.37 -17.38 -13.82
C SER A 225 -8.72 -16.67 -13.64
N THR A 226 -9.43 -17.00 -12.57
CA THR A 226 -10.66 -16.30 -12.12
C THR A 226 -10.38 -15.34 -10.98
N MET A 227 -9.10 -15.00 -10.77
CA MET A 227 -8.62 -14.22 -9.63
C MET A 227 -8.55 -12.72 -9.93
N ASP A 228 -8.91 -12.32 -11.16
CA ASP A 228 -9.00 -10.92 -11.54
C ASP A 228 -9.95 -10.18 -10.61
N ALA A 229 -9.50 -9.03 -10.12
CA ALA A 229 -10.24 -8.22 -9.19
C ALA A 229 -10.11 -6.74 -9.58
N THR A 230 -11.16 -5.96 -9.35
CA THR A 230 -11.10 -4.51 -9.49
C THR A 230 -11.75 -3.87 -8.28
N ILE A 231 -10.98 -3.04 -7.59
CA ILE A 231 -11.44 -2.20 -6.49
C ILE A 231 -11.67 -0.82 -7.06
N THR A 232 -12.86 -0.26 -6.88
CA THR A 232 -13.23 1.07 -7.37
C THR A 232 -13.67 1.94 -6.21
N ASN A 233 -12.87 2.94 -5.85
CA ASN A 233 -13.20 3.88 -4.80
C ASN A 233 -14.08 5.02 -5.31
N THR A 234 -15.22 5.23 -4.66
CA THR A 234 -15.99 6.46 -4.76
C THR A 234 -15.67 7.35 -3.57
N TYR A 235 -15.14 8.54 -3.84
CA TYR A 235 -14.73 9.49 -2.82
C TYR A 235 -15.69 10.67 -2.70
N THR A 236 -15.78 11.23 -1.49
CA THR A 236 -16.29 12.59 -1.26
C THR A 236 -15.15 13.50 -0.83
N TYR A 237 -15.31 14.81 -1.04
CA TYR A 237 -14.24 15.77 -0.84
C TYR A 237 -14.71 17.01 -0.08
N ASP A 238 -13.77 17.67 0.60
CA ASP A 238 -13.97 19.04 1.04
C ASP A 238 -13.76 20.04 -0.10
N SER A 239 -13.99 21.33 0.16
CA SER A 239 -13.83 22.41 -0.82
C SER A 239 -12.39 22.60 -1.33
N ASN A 240 -11.39 22.00 -0.68
CA ASN A 240 -9.98 22.06 -1.09
C ASN A 240 -9.50 20.75 -1.73
N GLY A 241 -10.41 19.80 -2.00
CA GLY A 241 -10.11 18.53 -2.65
C GLY A 241 -9.47 17.48 -1.74
N TYR A 242 -9.55 17.61 -0.41
CA TYR A 242 -9.17 16.53 0.51
C TYR A 242 -10.27 15.49 0.61
N VAL A 243 -9.91 14.21 0.58
CA VAL A 243 -10.85 13.09 0.71
C VAL A 243 -11.49 13.10 2.10
N LEU A 244 -12.82 13.12 2.18
CA LEU A 244 -13.59 13.03 3.42
C LEU A 244 -14.09 11.61 3.69
N THR A 245 -14.53 10.92 2.63
CA THR A 245 -14.95 9.52 2.71
C THR A 245 -14.52 8.76 1.47
N SER A 246 -14.37 7.44 1.58
CA SER A 246 -14.28 6.50 0.47
C SER A 246 -15.30 5.37 0.63
N ASN A 247 -15.72 4.79 -0.49
CA ASN A 247 -16.56 3.61 -0.53
C ASN A 247 -16.20 2.79 -1.77
N ASP A 248 -15.82 1.52 -1.59
CA ASP A 248 -15.51 0.60 -2.69
C ASP A 248 -16.63 -0.41 -2.99
N GLY A 249 -17.76 -0.29 -2.29
CA GLY A 249 -18.89 -1.21 -2.35
C GLY A 249 -18.95 -2.17 -1.15
N GLU A 250 -17.80 -2.50 -0.55
CA GLU A 250 -17.69 -3.42 0.59
C GLU A 250 -17.29 -2.68 1.87
N LYS A 251 -16.34 -1.75 1.74
CA LYS A 251 -15.75 -0.96 2.82
C LYS A 251 -16.07 0.51 2.64
N GLN A 252 -16.57 1.12 3.72
CA GLN A 252 -16.72 2.57 3.83
C GLN A 252 -15.68 3.13 4.77
N VAL A 253 -14.99 4.17 4.36
CA VAL A 253 -13.95 4.82 5.17
C VAL A 253 -14.28 6.28 5.34
N LYS A 254 -14.15 6.79 6.56
CA LYS A 254 -14.24 8.22 6.88
C LYS A 254 -12.88 8.73 7.35
N PHE A 255 -12.46 9.87 6.81
CA PHE A 255 -11.21 10.54 7.14
C PHE A 255 -11.47 11.82 7.91
N GLU A 256 -10.78 11.99 9.03
CA GLU A 256 -10.88 13.18 9.87
C GLU A 256 -9.51 13.85 10.02
N TYR A 257 -9.46 15.17 9.87
CA TYR A 257 -8.23 15.98 9.74
C TYR A 257 -7.96 16.89 10.95
#